data_AF-A0A099P640-F1
#
_entry.id   AF-A0A099P640-F1
#
_cell.length_a   1.000
_cell.length_b   1.000
_cell.length_c   1.000
_cell.angle_alpha   90.00
_cell.angle_beta   90.00
_cell.angle_gamma   90.00
#
_symmetry.space_group_name_H-M   'P 1'
#
loop_
_entity.id
_entity.type
_entity.pdbx_description
1 polymer ?
#
loop_
_entity_poly.entity_id
_entity_poly.type
_entity_poly.pdbx_seq_one_letter_code
_entity_poly.pdbx_strand_id
1 'polypeptide(L)'
;MESRYLINLVNFKPQFFKAQSNVSVWHKVPVKRRSAVMVLLFLGKEGELRVILTKRSRKLKNFSGHISLPGGKADHGLESEFQCARREMEEEIGISRHNSLLRNKYGFVLDELKTLPSYLARTFLAVTPCIGFINWNENTQHHERILRDLVLNPGESASIFSVPLRDFLQPPSEIFHPKECLKQSHIKTKWGGLPWNLRSFVFPQLNHNEVPWLEDVEDLSSESEDETHEDQEFDVRTRNCWGLTANILHDVAEIIYNGKKSVIGEEDLIWSLLNHGQLQSSGRTEFELRLSNNTKGCLFSEVLPDDEIKRLKVLYKNP
;
A
#
# COMPACT_ATOMS: atom_id res chain seq x y z
N MET A 1 -21.48 -6.90 -9.18
CA MET A 1 -20.54 -5.97 -8.52
C MET A 1 -19.51 -6.77 -7.75
N GLU A 2 -18.24 -6.39 -7.84
CA GLU A 2 -17.13 -7.03 -7.15
C GLU A 2 -17.12 -6.75 -5.63
N SER A 3 -17.88 -5.76 -5.15
CA SER A 3 -18.05 -5.49 -3.71
C SER A 3 -18.49 -6.71 -2.91
N ARG A 4 -19.19 -7.68 -3.51
CA ARG A 4 -19.54 -8.96 -2.86
C ARG A 4 -18.33 -9.74 -2.34
N TYR A 5 -17.15 -9.55 -2.95
CA TYR A 5 -15.92 -10.23 -2.54
C TYR A 5 -15.26 -9.59 -1.31
N LEU A 6 -15.69 -8.38 -0.90
CA LEU A 6 -15.22 -7.75 0.34
C LEU A 6 -15.53 -8.61 1.59
N ILE A 7 -16.50 -9.52 1.50
CA ILE A 7 -16.77 -10.48 2.58
C ILE A 7 -15.55 -11.34 2.91
N ASN A 8 -14.71 -11.66 1.92
CA ASN A 8 -13.47 -12.41 2.13
C ASN A 8 -12.48 -11.60 2.97
N LEU A 9 -12.36 -10.30 2.69
CA LEU A 9 -11.55 -9.38 3.49
C LEU A 9 -12.10 -9.22 4.91
N VAL A 10 -13.41 -9.05 5.07
CA VAL A 10 -14.04 -8.94 6.39
C VAL A 10 -13.78 -10.20 7.23
N ASN A 11 -13.84 -11.37 6.60
CA ASN A 11 -13.59 -12.67 7.23
C ASN A 11 -12.10 -13.03 7.38
N PHE A 12 -11.20 -12.28 6.73
CA PHE A 12 -9.77 -12.50 6.85
C PHE A 12 -9.33 -12.27 8.30
N LYS A 13 -8.55 -13.22 8.81
CA LYS A 13 -7.98 -13.18 10.16
C LYS A 13 -6.49 -12.91 10.06
N PRO A 14 -6.04 -11.68 10.35
CA PRO A 14 -4.62 -11.36 10.40
C PRO A 14 -3.88 -12.33 11.32
N GLN A 15 -2.75 -12.84 10.84
CA GLN A 15 -1.79 -13.55 11.68
C GLN A 15 -0.70 -12.56 12.06
N PHE A 16 -0.60 -12.25 13.35
CA PHE A 16 0.50 -11.46 13.89
C PHE A 16 1.64 -12.39 14.33
N PHE A 17 2.71 -11.79 14.84
CA PHE A 17 3.94 -12.50 15.19
C PHE A 17 3.71 -13.77 16.04
N LYS A 18 4.19 -14.91 15.52
CA LYS A 18 4.06 -16.26 16.11
C LYS A 18 2.62 -16.69 16.47
N ALA A 19 1.58 -16.03 15.94
CA ALA A 19 0.19 -16.19 16.37
C ALA A 19 -0.01 -16.08 17.90
N GLN A 20 0.93 -15.44 18.60
CA GLN A 20 0.94 -15.31 20.06
C GLN A 20 0.25 -14.03 20.54
N SER A 21 -0.06 -13.11 19.61
CA SER A 21 -0.61 -11.80 19.90
C SER A 21 -1.86 -11.56 19.07
N ASN A 22 -2.84 -10.87 19.67
CA ASN A 22 -4.00 -10.31 18.97
C ASN A 22 -3.76 -8.87 18.50
N VAL A 23 -2.52 -8.38 18.64
CA VAL A 23 -2.12 -7.01 18.31
C VAL A 23 -0.88 -7.05 17.43
N SER A 24 -0.88 -6.22 16.39
CA SER A 24 0.24 -6.01 15.48
C SER A 24 1.51 -5.53 16.20
N VAL A 25 2.68 -5.93 15.69
CA VAL A 25 3.99 -5.39 16.09
C VAL A 25 4.07 -3.87 15.91
N TRP A 26 3.22 -3.26 15.08
CA TRP A 26 3.10 -1.82 14.91
C TRP A 26 2.98 -1.07 16.24
N HIS A 27 2.17 -1.58 17.17
CA HIS A 27 2.00 -0.96 18.49
C HIS A 27 3.18 -1.23 19.45
N LYS A 28 4.10 -2.10 19.08
CA LYS A 28 5.28 -2.47 19.88
C LYS A 28 6.52 -1.69 19.48
N VAL A 29 6.65 -1.31 18.21
CA VAL A 29 7.75 -0.44 17.77
C VAL A 29 7.56 1.01 18.26
N PRO A 30 8.63 1.79 18.40
CA PRO A 30 8.55 3.22 18.73
C PRO A 30 7.73 4.00 17.70
N VAL A 31 7.07 5.08 18.12
CA VAL A 31 6.19 5.91 17.28
C VAL A 31 6.86 6.32 15.96
N LYS A 32 8.14 6.73 15.99
CA LYS A 32 8.88 7.15 14.79
C LYS A 32 9.17 6.02 13.78
N ARG A 33 8.89 4.77 14.16
CA ARG A 33 8.98 3.56 13.32
C ARG A 33 7.62 3.06 12.84
N ARG A 34 6.53 3.67 13.31
CA ARG A 34 5.17 3.35 12.92
C ARG A 34 4.78 4.14 11.70
N SER A 35 4.25 3.44 10.70
CA SER A 35 3.64 4.06 9.54
C SER A 35 2.34 3.34 9.18
N ALA A 36 1.35 4.07 8.71
CA ALA A 36 0.11 3.49 8.23
C ALA A 36 -0.20 4.04 6.84
N VAL A 37 -0.75 3.18 5.98
CA VAL A 37 -1.14 3.53 4.61
C VAL A 37 -2.60 3.18 4.39
N MET A 38 -3.32 4.04 3.68
CA MET A 38 -4.71 3.85 3.32
C MET A 38 -4.82 3.12 1.99
N VAL A 39 -5.37 1.91 2.00
CA VAL A 39 -5.88 1.22 0.81
C VAL A 39 -7.34 1.60 0.66
N LEU A 40 -7.59 2.71 -0.03
CA LEU A 40 -8.93 3.23 -0.24
C LEU A 40 -9.59 2.56 -1.45
N LEU A 41 -10.54 1.67 -1.17
CA LEU A 41 -11.30 0.93 -2.17
C LEU A 41 -12.61 1.63 -2.52
N PHE A 42 -13.05 1.51 -3.77
CA PHE A 42 -14.36 1.97 -4.22
C PHE A 42 -14.83 1.17 -5.44
N LEU A 43 -16.08 1.36 -5.84
CA LEU A 43 -16.64 0.74 -7.05
C LEU A 43 -16.46 1.65 -8.27
N GLY A 44 -15.81 1.11 -9.31
CA GLY A 44 -15.68 1.75 -10.61
C GLY A 44 -16.97 1.70 -11.44
N LYS A 45 -16.90 2.21 -12.68
CA LYS A 45 -18.04 2.36 -13.59
C LYS A 45 -18.72 1.02 -13.91
N GLU A 46 -17.96 -0.06 -14.01
CA GLU A 46 -18.49 -1.40 -14.32
C GLU A 46 -18.71 -2.25 -13.05
N GLY A 47 -18.61 -1.63 -11.87
CA GLY A 47 -18.77 -2.30 -10.58
C GLY A 47 -17.58 -3.17 -10.19
N GLU A 48 -16.41 -2.96 -10.79
CA GLU A 48 -15.13 -3.50 -10.33
C GLU A 48 -14.63 -2.75 -9.08
N LEU A 49 -13.86 -3.44 -8.23
CA LEU A 49 -13.16 -2.77 -7.13
C LEU A 49 -11.94 -2.04 -7.69
N ARG A 50 -11.83 -0.76 -7.38
CA ARG A 50 -10.68 0.09 -7.72
C ARG A 50 -10.01 0.56 -6.43
N VAL A 51 -8.72 0.85 -6.52
CA VAL A 51 -7.91 1.41 -5.43
C VAL A 51 -7.33 2.76 -5.83
N ILE A 52 -7.32 3.71 -4.90
CA ILE A 52 -6.67 5.01 -5.08
C ILE A 52 -5.17 4.92 -4.80
N LEU A 53 -4.38 5.51 -5.70
CA LEU A 53 -2.94 5.61 -5.60
C LEU A 53 -2.48 7.05 -5.88
N THR A 54 -1.32 7.40 -5.32
CA THR A 54 -0.66 8.68 -5.55
C THR A 54 0.67 8.48 -6.24
N LYS A 55 1.07 9.47 -7.04
CA LYS A 55 2.45 9.63 -7.50
C LYS A 55 3.11 10.66 -6.59
N ARG A 56 4.14 10.25 -5.84
CA ARG A 56 4.82 11.14 -4.89
C ARG A 56 5.50 12.30 -5.59
N SER A 57 5.47 13.47 -4.97
CA SER A 57 6.17 14.67 -5.44
C SER A 57 7.66 14.39 -5.61
N ARG A 58 8.24 14.88 -6.70
CA ARG A 58 9.67 14.67 -6.96
C ARG A 58 10.58 15.45 -6.00
N LYS A 59 10.02 16.43 -5.28
CA LYS A 59 10.69 17.27 -4.28
C LYS A 59 10.99 16.53 -2.96
N LEU A 60 10.44 15.34 -2.78
CA LEU A 60 10.61 14.55 -1.56
C LEU A 60 11.99 13.89 -1.49
N LYS A 61 12.58 13.88 -0.28
CA LYS A 61 13.90 13.29 -0.02
C LYS A 61 13.97 11.78 -0.26
N ASN A 62 12.86 11.06 -0.13
CA ASN A 62 12.78 9.61 -0.30
C ASN A 62 11.62 9.25 -1.23
N PHE A 63 11.83 8.25 -2.10
CA PHE A 63 10.82 7.68 -3.00
C PHE A 63 10.15 8.73 -3.90
N SER A 64 10.90 9.76 -4.29
CA SER A 64 10.52 10.80 -5.25
C SER A 64 9.99 10.17 -6.55
N GLY A 65 8.80 10.59 -7.00
CA GLY A 65 8.16 10.09 -8.23
C GLY A 65 7.58 8.68 -8.16
N HIS A 66 7.71 7.96 -7.04
CA HIS A 66 7.18 6.60 -6.91
C HIS A 66 5.65 6.60 -6.76
N ILE A 67 5.03 5.53 -7.23
CA ILE A 67 3.62 5.23 -6.93
C ILE A 67 3.51 4.67 -5.51
N SER A 68 2.61 5.25 -4.72
CA SER A 68 2.35 4.84 -3.34
C SER A 68 0.87 4.86 -3.00
N LEU A 69 0.53 4.15 -1.93
CA LEU A 69 -0.71 4.38 -1.19
C LEU A 69 -0.57 5.69 -0.39
N PRO A 70 -1.63 6.49 -0.23
CA PRO A 70 -1.62 7.61 0.69
C PRO A 70 -1.27 7.13 2.10
N GLY A 71 -0.38 7.83 2.79
CA GLY A 71 0.02 7.41 4.13
C GLY A 71 1.38 7.92 4.55
N GLY A 72 1.67 7.73 5.83
CA GLY A 72 2.88 8.26 6.44
C GLY A 72 3.10 7.75 7.85
N LYS A 73 3.79 8.52 8.67
CA LYS A 73 4.25 8.08 9.99
C LYS A 73 3.25 8.47 11.06
N ALA A 74 3.16 7.68 12.13
CA ALA A 74 2.36 8.09 13.28
C ALA A 74 2.97 9.34 13.95
N ASP A 75 2.10 10.25 14.38
CA ASP A 75 2.50 11.47 15.07
C ASP A 75 2.81 11.19 16.54
N HIS A 76 1.95 10.40 17.20
CA HIS A 76 2.05 10.08 18.61
C HIS A 76 1.61 8.64 18.92
N GLY A 77 2.01 8.14 20.10
CA GLY A 77 1.84 6.72 20.45
C GLY A 77 0.40 6.25 20.67
N LEU A 78 -0.54 7.18 20.86
CA LEU A 78 -1.97 6.90 21.03
C LEU A 78 -2.75 6.92 19.70
N GLU A 79 -2.11 7.25 18.59
CA GLU A 79 -2.76 7.27 17.28
C GLU A 79 -3.00 5.82 16.84
N SER A 80 -4.24 5.48 16.48
CA SER A 80 -4.54 4.20 15.85
C SER A 80 -4.05 4.17 14.41
N GLU A 81 -3.97 2.98 13.82
CA GLU A 81 -3.51 2.80 12.44
C GLU A 81 -4.44 3.53 11.45
N PHE A 82 -5.76 3.42 11.65
CA PHE A 82 -6.74 4.14 10.84
C PHE A 82 -6.69 5.66 11.06
N GLN A 83 -6.47 6.13 12.29
CA GLN A 83 -6.32 7.57 12.55
C GLN A 83 -5.12 8.14 11.79
N CYS A 84 -3.98 7.44 11.85
CA CYS A 84 -2.76 7.80 11.11
C CYS A 84 -3.00 7.78 9.60
N ALA A 85 -3.55 6.68 9.05
CA ALA A 85 -3.78 6.55 7.62
C ALA A 85 -4.77 7.60 7.08
N ARG A 86 -5.84 7.91 7.83
CA ARG A 86 -6.83 8.93 7.43
C ARG A 86 -6.29 10.34 7.52
N ARG A 87 -5.46 10.65 8.53
CA ARG A 87 -4.77 11.93 8.66
C ARG A 87 -3.87 12.18 7.45
N GLU A 88 -2.98 11.24 7.17
CA GLU A 88 -2.01 11.34 6.08
C GLU A 88 -2.71 11.40 4.71
N MET A 89 -3.81 10.65 4.53
CA MET A 89 -4.63 10.75 3.32
C MET A 89 -5.27 12.15 3.16
N GLU A 90 -5.74 12.76 4.24
CA GLU A 90 -6.27 14.13 4.19
C GLU A 90 -5.16 15.15 3.86
N GLU A 91 -3.96 14.97 4.41
CA GLU A 91 -2.79 15.82 4.17
C GLU A 91 -2.26 15.68 2.73
N GLU A 92 -2.17 14.47 2.19
CA GLU A 92 -1.60 14.22 0.85
C GLU A 92 -2.61 14.50 -0.28
N ILE A 93 -3.89 14.13 -0.12
CA ILE A 93 -4.89 14.13 -1.21
C ILE A 93 -6.23 14.81 -0.85
N GLY A 94 -6.34 15.45 0.31
CA GLY A 94 -7.50 16.28 0.68
C GLY A 94 -8.79 15.52 1.01
N ILE A 95 -8.77 14.18 1.07
CA ILE A 95 -9.94 13.39 1.49
C ILE A 95 -10.05 13.45 3.01
N SER A 96 -11.14 14.03 3.52
CA SER A 96 -11.23 14.30 4.96
C SER A 96 -11.19 13.07 5.84
N ARG A 97 -10.51 13.18 6.99
CA ARG A 97 -10.48 12.13 8.02
C ARG A 97 -11.81 11.96 8.76
N HIS A 98 -12.77 12.87 8.60
CA HIS A 98 -14.05 12.84 9.30
C HIS A 98 -15.23 12.43 8.41
N ASN A 99 -15.89 11.31 8.74
CA ASN A 99 -17.06 10.83 7.99
C ASN A 99 -18.25 11.80 7.96
N SER A 100 -18.41 12.68 8.96
CA SER A 100 -19.43 13.72 8.95
C SER A 100 -19.21 14.75 7.83
N LEU A 101 -17.96 15.17 7.62
CA LEU A 101 -17.59 16.10 6.55
C LEU A 101 -17.73 15.44 5.18
N LEU A 102 -17.27 14.19 5.04
CA LEU A 102 -17.42 13.43 3.80
C LEU A 102 -18.89 13.22 3.44
N ARG A 103 -19.73 12.88 4.43
CA ARG A 103 -21.17 12.73 4.22
C ARG A 103 -21.82 14.03 3.76
N ASN A 104 -21.50 15.14 4.43
CA ASN A 104 -22.12 16.43 4.14
C ASN A 104 -21.64 17.02 2.80
N LYS A 105 -20.35 16.85 2.46
CA LYS A 105 -19.75 17.42 1.25
C LYS A 105 -19.98 16.55 0.01
N TYR A 106 -19.91 15.23 0.18
CA TYR A 106 -19.88 14.28 -0.95
C TYR A 106 -20.96 13.20 -0.89
N GLY A 107 -21.69 13.02 0.21
CA GLY A 107 -22.74 12.00 0.29
C GLY A 107 -22.23 10.56 0.48
N PHE A 108 -20.98 10.36 0.88
CA PHE A 108 -20.45 9.04 1.26
C PHE A 108 -19.79 9.06 2.64
N VAL A 109 -19.57 7.87 3.19
CA VAL A 109 -18.70 7.65 4.35
C VAL A 109 -17.58 6.67 3.98
N LEU A 110 -16.49 6.70 4.74
CA LEU A 110 -15.46 5.68 4.67
C LEU A 110 -15.73 4.63 5.72
N ASP A 111 -15.99 3.41 5.27
CA ASP A 111 -16.04 2.24 6.12
C ASP A 111 -14.63 1.71 6.36
N GLU A 112 -14.27 1.54 7.63
CA GLU A 112 -12.99 0.97 8.05
C GLU A 112 -13.11 -0.55 8.09
N LEU A 113 -12.71 -1.22 6.99
CA LEU A 113 -13.00 -2.64 6.80
C LEU A 113 -12.03 -3.55 7.55
N LYS A 114 -10.73 -3.28 7.45
CA LYS A 114 -9.70 -4.16 8.03
C LYS A 114 -8.35 -3.46 8.17
N THR A 115 -7.62 -3.81 9.22
CA THR A 115 -6.18 -3.56 9.34
C THR A 115 -5.42 -4.84 9.02
N LEU A 116 -4.43 -4.76 8.13
CA LEU A 116 -3.59 -5.91 7.76
C LEU A 116 -2.32 -5.99 8.64
N PRO A 117 -1.65 -7.15 8.70
CA PRO A 117 -0.31 -7.29 9.28
C PRO A 117 0.66 -6.21 8.80
N SER A 118 1.60 -5.79 9.67
CA SER A 118 2.67 -4.86 9.30
C SER A 118 3.63 -5.44 8.27
N TYR A 119 4.03 -4.61 7.32
CA TYR A 119 5.08 -4.87 6.35
C TYR A 119 6.36 -4.11 6.73
N LEU A 120 7.52 -4.70 6.44
CA LEU A 120 8.81 -4.06 6.71
C LEU A 120 9.26 -3.25 5.49
N ALA A 121 9.20 -1.93 5.60
CA ALA A 121 9.79 -1.06 4.59
C ALA A 121 11.33 -1.14 4.63
N ARG A 122 12.00 -0.94 3.48
CA ARG A 122 13.47 -0.86 3.42
C ARG A 122 14.07 0.20 4.34
N THR A 123 13.29 1.22 4.66
CA THR A 123 13.62 2.31 5.60
C THR A 123 13.46 1.92 7.07
N PHE A 124 13.21 0.63 7.35
CA PHE A 124 12.95 0.07 8.68
C PHE A 124 11.79 0.77 9.39
N LEU A 125 10.69 0.92 8.66
CA LEU A 125 9.39 1.30 9.20
C LEU A 125 8.50 0.05 9.20
N ALA A 126 7.73 -0.13 10.26
CA ALA A 126 6.59 -1.04 10.28
C ALA A 126 5.42 -0.31 9.64
N VAL A 127 5.05 -0.72 8.42
CA VAL A 127 4.00 -0.11 7.63
C VAL A 127 2.75 -0.98 7.71
N THR A 128 1.68 -0.47 8.31
CA THR A 128 0.42 -1.18 8.46
C THR A 128 -0.60 -0.71 7.42
N PRO A 129 -1.08 -1.59 6.51
CA PRO A 129 -2.16 -1.24 5.59
C PRO A 129 -3.51 -1.20 6.30
N CYS A 130 -4.23 -0.09 6.12
CA CYS A 130 -5.60 0.12 6.58
C CYS A 130 -6.52 0.11 5.36
N ILE A 131 -7.44 -0.84 5.30
CA ILE A 131 -8.34 -1.01 4.16
C ILE A 131 -9.64 -0.27 4.43
N GLY A 132 -9.88 0.80 3.67
CA GLY A 132 -11.09 1.59 3.70
C GLY A 132 -11.96 1.33 2.47
N PHE A 133 -13.27 1.57 2.58
CA PHE A 133 -14.18 1.50 1.45
C PHE A 133 -15.10 2.72 1.37
N ILE A 134 -15.20 3.32 0.18
CA ILE A 134 -16.14 4.42 -0.10
C ILE A 134 -17.55 3.84 -0.16
N ASN A 135 -18.34 4.12 0.87
CA ASN A 135 -19.73 3.72 0.98
C ASN A 135 -20.66 4.92 0.74
N TRP A 136 -21.22 4.98 -0.47
CA TRP A 136 -22.17 6.01 -0.87
C TRP A 136 -23.51 5.80 -0.18
N ASN A 137 -24.18 6.89 0.19
CA ASN A 137 -25.54 6.81 0.70
C ASN A 137 -26.46 6.15 -0.34
N GLU A 138 -27.44 5.36 0.10
CA GLU A 138 -28.39 4.64 -0.77
C GLU A 138 -29.16 5.61 -1.68
N ASN A 139 -29.38 6.84 -1.20
CA ASN A 139 -30.06 7.89 -1.95
C ASN A 139 -29.16 8.62 -2.97
N THR A 140 -27.84 8.40 -2.95
CA THR A 140 -26.91 9.06 -3.88
C THR A 140 -26.94 8.35 -5.24
N GLN A 141 -27.44 9.05 -6.25
CA GLN A 141 -27.54 8.49 -7.60
C GLN A 141 -26.14 8.27 -8.18
N HIS A 142 -25.98 7.29 -9.08
CA HIS A 142 -24.68 6.95 -9.66
C HIS A 142 -23.96 8.14 -10.31
N HIS A 143 -24.70 9.05 -10.94
CA HIS A 143 -24.14 10.24 -11.58
C HIS A 143 -23.72 11.33 -10.58
N GLU A 144 -24.15 11.25 -9.31
CA GLU A 144 -23.79 12.16 -8.23
C GLU A 144 -22.56 11.67 -7.44
N ARG A 145 -22.06 10.46 -7.75
CA ARG A 145 -20.92 9.83 -7.06
C ARG A 145 -19.57 10.43 -7.50
N ILE A 146 -19.37 11.70 -7.17
CA ILE A 146 -18.23 12.51 -7.63
C ILE A 146 -17.52 13.11 -6.41
N LEU A 147 -16.22 12.84 -6.26
CA LEU A 147 -15.34 13.53 -5.32
C LEU A 147 -14.80 14.79 -6.00
N ARG A 148 -15.53 15.91 -5.90
CA ARG A 148 -15.07 17.21 -6.42
C ARG A 148 -14.08 17.88 -5.48
N ASP A 149 -13.27 18.78 -6.03
CA ASP A 149 -12.35 19.64 -5.27
C ASP A 149 -11.37 18.86 -4.39
N LEU A 150 -10.84 17.74 -4.92
CA LEU A 150 -9.70 17.07 -4.29
C LEU A 150 -8.48 17.98 -4.41
N VAL A 151 -7.92 18.37 -3.28
CA VAL A 151 -6.75 19.25 -3.22
C VAL A 151 -5.55 18.38 -2.91
N LEU A 152 -4.68 18.19 -3.90
CA LEU A 152 -3.38 17.58 -3.70
C LEU A 152 -2.46 18.54 -2.96
N ASN A 153 -1.65 18.01 -2.05
CA ASN A 153 -0.52 18.75 -1.51
C ASN A 153 0.70 18.58 -2.44
N PRO A 154 1.10 19.60 -3.23
CA PRO A 154 2.22 19.49 -4.18
C PRO A 154 3.57 19.19 -3.52
N GLY A 155 3.70 19.44 -2.21
CA GLY A 155 4.88 19.07 -1.43
C GLY A 155 5.03 17.56 -1.25
N GLU A 156 3.94 16.79 -1.37
CA GLU A 156 3.88 15.38 -1.02
C GLU A 156 3.43 14.51 -2.19
N SER A 157 2.38 14.91 -2.92
CA SER A 157 1.82 14.18 -4.05
C SER A 157 1.73 15.07 -5.29
N ALA A 158 2.18 14.55 -6.43
CA ALA A 158 2.13 15.22 -7.73
C ALA A 158 0.84 14.89 -8.49
N SER A 159 0.35 13.64 -8.37
CA SER A 159 -0.93 13.24 -8.97
C SER A 159 -1.61 12.13 -8.18
N ILE A 160 -2.91 11.97 -8.43
CA ILE A 160 -3.78 10.92 -7.91
C ILE A 160 -4.42 10.20 -9.09
N PHE A 161 -4.57 8.89 -8.98
CA PHE A 161 -5.22 8.06 -9.99
C PHE A 161 -5.78 6.80 -9.34
N SER A 162 -6.54 6.03 -10.09
CA SER A 162 -7.04 4.75 -9.62
C SER A 162 -6.78 3.62 -10.60
N VAL A 163 -6.70 2.41 -10.07
CA VAL A 163 -6.51 1.19 -10.87
C VAL A 163 -7.43 0.07 -10.35
N PRO A 164 -7.89 -0.87 -11.20
CA PRO A 164 -8.63 -2.03 -10.77
C PRO A 164 -7.80 -2.88 -9.80
N LEU A 165 -8.36 -3.25 -8.66
CA LEU A 165 -7.64 -4.03 -7.65
C LEU A 165 -7.26 -5.42 -8.19
N ARG A 166 -8.11 -6.02 -9.03
CA ARG A 166 -7.88 -7.34 -9.64
C ARG A 166 -6.62 -7.40 -10.50
N ASP A 167 -6.13 -6.26 -10.98
CA ASP A 167 -4.93 -6.18 -11.80
C ASP A 167 -3.66 -6.49 -11.00
N PHE A 168 -3.74 -6.52 -9.67
CA PHE A 168 -2.66 -6.95 -8.79
C PHE A 168 -2.62 -8.46 -8.52
N LEU A 169 -3.57 -9.23 -9.05
CA LEU A 169 -3.52 -10.69 -9.02
C LEU A 169 -2.35 -11.18 -9.86
N GLN A 170 -1.50 -12.03 -9.27
CA GLN A 170 -0.31 -12.53 -9.92
C GLN A 170 -0.01 -13.98 -9.48
N PRO A 171 -0.11 -14.98 -10.37
CA PRO A 171 -0.36 -14.85 -11.82
C PRO A 171 -1.76 -14.27 -12.13
N PRO A 172 -1.95 -13.70 -13.34
CA PRO A 172 -3.26 -13.21 -13.77
C PRO A 172 -4.36 -14.26 -13.54
N SER A 173 -5.50 -13.84 -13.03
CA SER A 173 -6.64 -14.73 -12.85
C SER A 173 -7.29 -15.06 -14.19
N GLU A 174 -7.68 -16.33 -14.36
CA GLU A 174 -8.52 -16.77 -15.48
C GLU A 174 -9.97 -16.28 -15.36
N ILE A 175 -10.41 -15.93 -14.14
CA ILE A 175 -11.77 -15.44 -13.87
C ILE A 175 -11.78 -13.92 -13.83
N PHE A 176 -10.78 -13.33 -13.17
CA PHE A 176 -10.63 -11.89 -13.02
C PHE A 176 -9.47 -11.39 -13.88
N HIS A 177 -9.69 -11.37 -15.20
CA HIS A 177 -8.65 -10.89 -16.11
C HIS A 177 -8.24 -9.44 -15.79
N PRO A 178 -6.93 -9.12 -15.90
CA PRO A 178 -6.45 -7.75 -15.80
C PRO A 178 -7.20 -6.83 -16.75
N LYS A 179 -7.54 -5.63 -16.28
CA LYS A 179 -8.34 -4.64 -17.02
C LYS A 179 -7.47 -3.57 -17.68
N GLU A 180 -6.50 -3.05 -16.95
CA GLU A 180 -5.72 -1.86 -17.30
C GLU A 180 -4.20 -2.11 -17.19
N CYS A 181 -3.77 -3.11 -16.42
CA CYS A 181 -2.37 -3.46 -16.28
C CYS A 181 -1.80 -4.03 -17.59
N LEU A 182 -0.83 -3.31 -18.15
CA LEU A 182 -0.13 -3.66 -19.39
C LEU A 182 0.90 -4.77 -19.18
N LYS A 183 1.56 -4.76 -18.02
CA LYS A 183 2.66 -5.68 -17.72
C LYS A 183 2.76 -5.98 -16.24
N GLN A 184 2.91 -7.26 -15.93
CA GLN A 184 3.19 -7.73 -14.58
C GLN A 184 4.56 -8.42 -14.54
N SER A 185 5.35 -8.14 -13.50
CA SER A 185 6.61 -8.85 -13.25
C SER A 185 6.69 -9.35 -11.81
N HIS A 186 7.30 -10.51 -11.62
CA HIS A 186 7.52 -11.12 -10.31
C HIS A 186 8.94 -11.70 -10.26
N ILE A 187 9.78 -11.10 -9.44
CA ILE A 187 11.13 -11.57 -9.20
C ILE A 187 11.23 -12.05 -7.75
N LYS A 188 11.50 -13.34 -7.59
CA LYS A 188 11.87 -13.92 -6.29
C LYS A 188 13.36 -13.66 -6.06
N THR A 189 13.67 -12.85 -5.06
CA THR A 189 15.03 -12.48 -4.69
C THR A 189 15.27 -12.76 -3.21
N LYS A 190 16.40 -12.26 -2.67
CA LYS A 190 16.69 -12.26 -1.24
C LYS A 190 16.99 -10.84 -0.78
N TRP A 191 16.42 -10.44 0.34
CA TRP A 191 16.79 -9.21 1.04
C TRP A 191 17.32 -9.58 2.42
N GLY A 192 18.55 -9.14 2.74
CA GLY A 192 19.23 -9.55 3.98
C GLY A 192 19.36 -11.07 4.18
N GLY A 193 19.34 -11.85 3.10
CA GLY A 193 19.40 -13.32 3.15
C GLY A 193 18.07 -14.04 3.38
N LEU A 194 16.96 -13.33 3.55
CA LEU A 194 15.60 -13.87 3.61
C LEU A 194 14.93 -13.82 2.22
N PRO A 195 14.02 -14.75 1.88
CA PRO A 195 13.23 -14.67 0.65
C PRO A 195 12.48 -13.34 0.57
N TRP A 196 12.46 -12.74 -0.62
CA TRP A 196 11.79 -11.47 -0.83
C TRP A 196 11.14 -11.44 -2.21
N ASN A 197 9.91 -10.93 -2.28
CA ASN A 197 9.19 -10.77 -3.54
C ASN A 197 9.30 -9.33 -4.02
N LEU A 198 9.82 -9.16 -5.24
CA LEU A 198 9.75 -7.91 -5.95
C LEU A 198 8.69 -8.05 -7.04
N ARG A 199 7.56 -7.37 -6.83
CA ARG A 199 6.47 -7.28 -7.81
C ARG A 199 6.45 -5.89 -8.43
N SER A 200 6.06 -5.84 -9.69
CA SER A 200 5.82 -4.60 -10.42
C SER A 200 4.66 -4.78 -11.40
N PHE A 201 3.81 -3.75 -11.45
CA PHE A 201 2.60 -3.67 -12.25
C PHE A 201 2.64 -2.35 -13.01
N VAL A 202 2.59 -2.42 -14.34
CA VAL A 202 2.71 -1.27 -15.24
C VAL A 202 1.34 -0.92 -15.78
N PHE A 203 0.95 0.34 -15.62
CA PHE A 203 -0.33 0.89 -16.06
C PHE A 203 -0.09 2.04 -17.05
N PRO A 204 -1.02 2.32 -17.97
CA PRO A 204 -0.92 3.52 -18.80
C PRO A 204 -1.10 4.78 -17.93
N GLN A 205 -0.40 5.86 -18.27
CA GLN A 205 -0.57 7.16 -17.61
C GLN A 205 -1.90 7.80 -17.98
N LEU A 206 -2.26 7.74 -19.27
CA LEU A 206 -3.57 8.14 -19.76
C LEU A 206 -4.52 6.95 -19.66
N ASN A 207 -5.58 7.08 -18.87
CA ASN A 207 -6.54 6.02 -18.66
C ASN A 207 -7.96 6.49 -19.02
N HIS A 208 -8.47 6.03 -20.17
CA HIS A 208 -9.83 6.37 -20.62
C HIS A 208 -10.94 5.71 -19.77
N ASN A 209 -10.58 4.69 -18.97
CA ASN A 209 -11.49 4.01 -18.06
C ASN A 209 -11.46 4.61 -16.63
N GLU A 210 -10.71 5.70 -16.44
CA GLU A 210 -10.65 6.39 -15.16
C GLU A 210 -12.02 6.91 -14.74
N VAL A 211 -12.20 7.09 -13.43
CA VAL A 211 -13.43 7.65 -12.90
C VAL A 211 -13.49 9.16 -13.11
N PRO A 212 -14.65 9.74 -13.44
CA PRO A 212 -14.72 11.14 -13.90
C PRO A 212 -14.26 12.14 -12.84
N TRP A 213 -14.41 11.78 -11.56
CA TRP A 213 -14.00 12.65 -10.45
C TRP A 213 -12.48 12.71 -10.23
N LEU A 214 -11.70 11.86 -10.90
CA LEU A 214 -10.24 11.95 -10.93
C LEU A 214 -9.71 12.63 -12.19
N GLU A 215 -10.52 12.73 -13.26
CA GLU A 215 -10.10 13.33 -14.54
C GLU A 215 -9.74 14.82 -14.39
N ASP A 216 -10.42 15.52 -13.48
CA ASP A 216 -10.25 16.97 -13.25
C ASP A 216 -9.16 17.32 -12.22
N VAL A 217 -8.50 16.32 -11.60
CA VAL A 217 -7.45 16.61 -10.63
C VAL A 217 -6.16 16.96 -11.37
N GLU A 218 -5.70 18.21 -11.21
CA GLU A 218 -4.51 18.72 -11.89
C GLU A 218 -3.27 17.88 -11.54
N ASP A 219 -2.59 17.36 -12.56
CA ASP A 219 -1.29 16.70 -12.40
C ASP A 219 -0.22 17.78 -12.22
N LEU A 220 0.30 17.90 -11.00
CA LEU A 220 1.30 18.90 -10.62
C LEU A 220 2.73 18.45 -10.94
N SER A 221 2.91 17.34 -11.67
CA SER A 221 4.21 16.96 -12.21
C SER A 221 4.55 17.81 -13.44
N SER A 222 5.75 18.40 -13.49
CA SER A 222 6.15 19.19 -14.65
C SER A 222 6.57 18.29 -15.82
N GLU A 223 6.23 18.70 -17.05
CA GLU A 223 6.49 17.97 -18.29
C GLU A 223 7.97 17.60 -18.53
N SER A 224 8.92 18.36 -17.97
CA SER A 224 10.36 18.12 -18.07
C SER A 224 10.93 17.22 -16.96
N GLU A 225 10.15 16.95 -15.92
CA GLU A 225 10.59 16.14 -14.78
C GLU A 225 10.19 14.68 -14.91
N ASP A 226 9.30 14.34 -15.84
CA ASP A 226 9.00 12.98 -16.20
C ASP A 226 10.06 12.43 -17.16
N GLU A 227 11.07 11.74 -16.61
CA GLU A 227 11.73 10.63 -17.33
C GLU A 227 10.70 9.50 -17.59
N THR A 228 9.60 9.80 -18.27
CA THR A 228 8.72 8.83 -18.92
C THR A 228 9.04 8.91 -20.40
N HIS A 229 10.09 8.21 -20.80
CA HIS A 229 10.17 7.82 -22.20
C HIS A 229 8.86 7.08 -22.53
N GLU A 230 8.26 7.35 -23.69
CA GLU A 230 7.33 6.40 -24.29
C GLU A 230 7.95 5.02 -24.13
N ASP A 231 7.25 4.13 -23.43
CA ASP A 231 7.78 2.80 -23.22
C ASP A 231 7.84 2.16 -24.62
N GLN A 232 9.05 1.90 -25.12
CA GLN A 232 9.25 1.39 -26.50
C GLN A 232 8.47 0.10 -26.74
N GLU A 233 8.08 -0.60 -25.67
CA GLU A 233 7.24 -1.79 -25.70
C GLU A 233 5.75 -1.49 -25.95
N PHE A 234 5.22 -0.35 -25.47
CA PHE A 234 3.78 -0.06 -25.47
C PHE A 234 3.37 1.19 -26.26
N ASP A 235 4.34 2.01 -26.72
CA ASP A 235 4.09 3.26 -27.46
C ASP A 235 3.19 4.26 -26.71
N VAL A 236 3.18 4.17 -25.38
CA VAL A 236 2.43 5.04 -24.48
C VAL A 236 3.25 5.38 -23.25
N ARG A 237 2.93 6.49 -22.59
CA ARG A 237 3.49 6.79 -21.27
C ARG A 237 2.90 5.86 -20.22
N THR A 238 3.75 5.35 -19.34
CA THR A 238 3.36 4.37 -18.32
C THR A 238 3.71 4.83 -16.91
N ARG A 239 3.03 4.23 -15.94
CA ARG A 239 3.27 4.37 -14.51
C ARG A 239 3.54 2.97 -13.94
N ASN A 240 4.64 2.83 -13.19
CA ASN A 240 5.03 1.55 -12.61
C ASN A 240 4.80 1.52 -11.09
N CYS A 241 3.88 0.66 -10.64
CA CYS A 241 3.65 0.37 -9.23
C CYS A 241 4.50 -0.84 -8.82
N TRP A 242 5.47 -0.64 -7.93
CA TRP A 242 6.43 -1.69 -7.56
C TRP A 242 6.79 -1.68 -6.08
N GLY A 243 7.45 -2.75 -5.63
CA GLY A 243 7.99 -2.85 -4.28
C GLY A 243 6.90 -3.02 -3.22
N LEU A 244 7.00 -2.28 -2.12
CA LEU A 244 6.11 -2.45 -0.96
C LEU A 244 4.65 -2.22 -1.32
N THR A 245 4.34 -1.14 -2.03
CA THR A 245 2.99 -0.82 -2.51
C THR A 245 2.40 -1.97 -3.32
N ALA A 246 3.16 -2.50 -4.29
CA ALA A 246 2.74 -3.61 -5.14
C ALA A 246 2.50 -4.91 -4.35
N ASN A 247 3.34 -5.19 -3.34
CA ASN A 247 3.17 -6.38 -2.50
C ASN A 247 1.91 -6.27 -1.62
N ILE A 248 1.66 -5.11 -1.01
CA ILE A 248 0.44 -4.86 -0.22
C ILE A 248 -0.80 -5.05 -1.10
N LEU A 249 -0.82 -4.43 -2.29
CA LEU A 249 -1.97 -4.51 -3.20
C LEU A 249 -2.19 -5.92 -3.75
N HIS A 250 -1.11 -6.65 -4.04
CA HIS A 250 -1.19 -8.06 -4.40
C HIS A 250 -1.84 -8.89 -3.29
N ASP A 251 -1.38 -8.75 -2.04
CA ASP A 251 -1.96 -9.51 -0.92
C ASP A 251 -3.43 -9.13 -0.67
N VAL A 252 -3.79 -7.84 -0.78
CA VAL A 252 -5.18 -7.37 -0.69
C VAL A 252 -6.04 -8.00 -1.80
N ALA A 253 -5.55 -8.01 -3.04
CA ALA A 253 -6.25 -8.62 -4.16
C ALA A 253 -6.44 -10.14 -3.96
N GLU A 254 -5.39 -10.85 -3.55
CA GLU A 254 -5.47 -12.28 -3.25
C GLU A 254 -6.43 -12.61 -2.10
N ILE A 255 -6.50 -11.77 -1.06
CA ILE A 255 -7.48 -11.93 0.02
C ILE A 255 -8.90 -11.73 -0.51
N ILE A 256 -9.14 -10.65 -1.26
CA ILE A 256 -10.48 -10.30 -1.72
C ILE A 256 -10.98 -11.31 -2.77
N TYR A 257 -10.21 -11.57 -3.82
CA TYR A 257 -10.69 -12.37 -4.95
C TYR A 257 -10.50 -13.87 -4.75
N ASN A 258 -9.39 -14.30 -4.14
CA ASN A 258 -9.05 -15.72 -3.98
C ASN A 258 -9.29 -16.24 -2.55
N GLY A 259 -9.66 -15.38 -1.60
CA GLY A 259 -9.87 -15.77 -0.21
C GLY A 259 -8.59 -16.26 0.47
N LYS A 260 -7.43 -15.71 0.09
CA LYS A 260 -6.11 -16.09 0.62
C LYS A 260 -6.10 -16.13 2.14
N LYS A 261 -5.53 -17.22 2.69
CA LYS A 261 -5.38 -17.47 4.13
C LYS A 261 -3.92 -17.63 4.58
N SER A 262 -2.97 -17.57 3.65
CA SER A 262 -1.55 -17.67 3.98
C SER A 262 -1.06 -16.42 4.70
N VAL A 263 0.15 -16.53 5.24
CA VAL A 263 0.83 -15.43 5.94
C VAL A 263 1.14 -14.31 4.96
N ILE A 264 0.82 -13.09 5.35
CA ILE A 264 1.10 -11.85 4.60
C ILE A 264 1.87 -10.89 5.50
N GLY A 265 2.54 -9.91 4.89
CA GLY A 265 3.38 -8.95 5.60
C GLY A 265 4.58 -9.58 6.31
N GLU A 266 5.28 -8.76 7.08
CA GLU A 266 6.54 -9.12 7.72
C GLU A 266 6.49 -8.97 9.25
N GLU A 267 5.31 -9.14 9.87
CA GLU A 267 5.09 -9.11 11.33
C GLU A 267 6.16 -9.87 12.12
N ASP A 268 6.37 -11.14 11.78
CA ASP A 268 7.34 -12.01 12.43
C ASP A 268 8.79 -11.50 12.31
N LEU A 269 9.18 -11.00 11.14
CA LEU A 269 10.51 -10.42 10.95
C LEU A 269 10.69 -9.14 11.78
N ILE A 270 9.71 -8.24 11.76
CA ILE A 270 9.74 -6.99 12.52
C ILE A 270 9.82 -7.30 14.02
N TRP A 271 9.02 -8.26 14.49
CA TRP A 271 9.04 -8.69 15.89
C TRP A 271 10.38 -9.31 16.29
N SER A 272 10.96 -10.15 15.44
CA SER A 272 12.27 -10.75 15.70
C SER A 272 13.38 -9.70 15.73
N LEU A 273 13.37 -8.73 14.81
CA LEU A 273 14.27 -7.58 14.82
C LEU A 273 14.14 -6.77 16.12
N LEU A 274 12.89 -6.48 16.54
CA LEU A 274 12.61 -5.74 17.76
C LEU A 274 13.24 -6.43 18.98
N ASN A 275 13.03 -7.73 19.14
CA ASN A 275 13.55 -8.49 20.28
C ASN A 275 15.08 -8.70 20.27
N HIS A 276 15.75 -8.39 19.16
CA HIS A 276 17.20 -8.50 19.01
C HIS A 276 17.86 -7.12 18.80
N GLY A 277 17.31 -6.10 19.48
CA GLY A 277 17.94 -4.78 19.59
C GLY A 277 17.84 -3.88 18.37
N GLN A 278 17.10 -4.28 17.34
CA GLN A 278 16.78 -3.42 16.19
C GLN A 278 15.42 -2.75 16.40
N LEU A 279 15.12 -1.70 15.63
CA LEU A 279 13.84 -0.97 15.68
C LEU A 279 13.51 -0.36 17.05
N GLN A 280 14.46 -0.23 17.97
CA GLN A 280 14.24 0.21 19.36
C GLN A 280 14.16 1.75 19.53
N SER A 281 14.71 2.52 18.59
CA SER A 281 14.78 3.98 18.70
C SER A 281 14.35 4.69 17.41
N SER A 282 14.25 6.01 17.48
CA SER A 282 14.01 6.87 16.30
C SER A 282 15.16 6.79 15.29
N GLY A 283 16.40 6.65 15.78
CA GLY A 283 17.59 6.49 14.97
C GLY A 283 17.75 5.06 14.47
N ARG A 284 18.30 4.90 13.26
CA ARG A 284 18.65 3.58 12.71
C ARG A 284 19.99 3.12 13.26
N THR A 285 20.07 1.85 13.62
CA THR A 285 21.35 1.22 13.97
C THR A 285 22.25 1.18 12.74
N GLU A 286 23.54 0.93 12.94
CA GLU A 286 24.49 0.74 11.83
C GLU A 286 24.05 -0.41 10.90
N PHE A 287 23.58 -1.51 11.48
CA PHE A 287 23.02 -2.63 10.73
C PHE A 287 21.84 -2.20 9.87
N GLU A 288 20.86 -1.49 10.44
CA GLU A 288 19.69 -1.02 9.71
C GLU A 288 20.08 -0.09 8.55
N LEU A 289 21.02 0.83 8.77
CA LEU A 289 21.51 1.73 7.73
C LEU A 289 22.19 0.98 6.58
N ARG A 290 23.07 0.02 6.91
CA ARG A 290 23.74 -0.83 5.91
C ARG A 290 22.72 -1.61 5.09
N LEU A 291 21.71 -2.20 5.72
CA LEU A 291 20.70 -2.98 5.01
C LEU A 291 19.75 -2.10 4.18
N SER A 292 19.37 -0.91 4.68
CA SER A 292 18.59 0.08 3.92
C SER A 292 19.30 0.52 2.64
N ASN A 293 20.62 0.63 2.68
CA ASN A 293 21.46 1.05 1.55
C ASN A 293 21.90 -0.10 0.65
N ASN A 294 21.35 -1.32 0.85
CA ASN A 294 21.75 -2.53 0.13
C ASN A 294 23.26 -2.79 0.16
N THR A 295 23.93 -2.48 1.28
CA THR A 295 25.37 -2.77 1.43
C THR A 295 25.62 -4.26 1.20
N LYS A 296 26.55 -4.56 0.26
CA LYS A 296 26.87 -5.93 -0.14
C LYS A 296 27.29 -6.77 1.08
N GLY A 297 26.71 -7.96 1.20
CA GLY A 297 27.01 -8.89 2.29
C GLY A 297 26.32 -8.57 3.62
N CYS A 298 25.51 -7.51 3.70
CA CYS A 298 24.73 -7.23 4.90
C CYS A 298 23.54 -8.19 5.01
N LEU A 299 23.47 -8.98 6.09
CA LEU A 299 22.48 -10.07 6.27
C LEU A 299 21.78 -9.97 7.61
N PHE A 300 20.49 -10.35 7.66
CA PHE A 300 19.73 -10.43 8.92
C PHE A 300 20.36 -11.39 9.94
N SER A 301 21.17 -12.37 9.52
CA SER A 301 21.92 -13.26 10.41
C SER A 301 23.03 -12.56 11.20
N GLU A 302 23.37 -11.30 10.89
CA GLU A 302 24.28 -10.50 11.72
C GLU A 302 23.64 -10.11 13.07
N VAL A 303 22.31 -10.05 13.13
CA VAL A 303 21.55 -9.58 14.30
C VAL A 303 20.50 -10.55 14.81
N LEU A 304 20.15 -11.57 14.02
CA LEU A 304 19.19 -12.61 14.40
C LEU A 304 19.88 -13.97 14.54
N PRO A 305 19.49 -14.80 15.51
CA PRO A 305 20.06 -16.12 15.69
C PRO A 305 19.65 -17.08 14.56
N ASP A 306 20.48 -18.11 14.33
CA ASP A 306 20.34 -19.01 13.17
C ASP A 306 19.02 -19.78 13.11
N ASP A 307 18.48 -20.18 14.26
CA ASP A 307 17.19 -20.87 14.37
C ASP A 307 16.04 -19.94 13.94
N GLU A 308 16.09 -18.68 14.34
CA GLU A 308 15.12 -17.66 13.95
C GLU A 308 15.23 -17.33 12.45
N ILE A 309 16.44 -17.24 11.89
CA ILE A 309 16.65 -17.09 10.44
C ILE A 309 16.09 -18.28 9.66
N LYS A 310 16.33 -19.52 10.12
CA LYS A 310 15.78 -20.73 9.49
C LYS A 310 14.25 -20.69 9.50
N ARG A 311 13.64 -20.28 10.62
CA ARG A 311 12.19 -20.14 10.76
C ARG A 311 11.62 -19.11 9.77
N LEU A 312 12.19 -17.90 9.73
CA LEU A 312 11.74 -16.83 8.83
C LEU A 312 11.92 -17.20 7.35
N LYS A 313 12.99 -17.93 6.99
CA LYS A 313 13.18 -18.47 5.63
C LYS A 313 12.06 -19.42 5.21
N VAL A 314 11.57 -20.26 6.12
CA VAL A 314 10.45 -21.16 5.84
C VAL A 314 9.15 -20.38 5.71
N LEU A 315 8.91 -19.45 6.64
CA LEU A 315 7.72 -18.61 6.67
C LEU A 315 7.51 -17.83 5.37
N TYR A 316 8.56 -17.17 4.86
CA TYR A 316 8.49 -16.33 3.68
C TYR A 316 8.87 -17.03 2.37
N LYS A 317 9.00 -18.37 2.36
CA LYS A 317 9.37 -19.10 1.14
C LYS A 317 8.26 -19.10 0.10
N ASN A 318 7.00 -19.17 0.54
CA ASN A 318 5.80 -19.25 -0.29
C ASN A 318 4.68 -18.32 0.23
N PRO A 319 4.90 -16.99 0.28
CA PRO A 319 3.92 -16.04 0.81
C PRO A 319 2.78 -15.78 -0.17
#